data_AF-E3CT26-F1
#
_entry.id   AF-E3CT26-F1
#
_cell.length_a   1.000
_cell.length_b   1.000
_cell.length_c   1.000
_cell.angle_alpha   90.00
_cell.angle_beta   90.00
_cell.angle_gamma   90.00
#
_symmetry.space_group_name_H-M   'P 1'
#
loop_
_entity.id
_entity.type
_entity.pdbx_description
1 polymer ?
#
loop_
_entity_poly.entity_id
_entity_poly.type
_entity_poly.pdbx_seq_one_letter_code
_entity_poly.pdbx_strand_id
1 'polypeptide(L)' 'MTLDLDKMTQAEFDELMVDLREKEPNLFQFIVDFINKKVSIQEVEAFQKMEHEVRQLYIKNYKARA' A
#
# COMPACT_ATOMS: atom_id res chain seq x y z
N MET A 1 4.80 -14.32 3.07
CA MET A 1 6.18 -14.21 3.59
C MET A 1 6.19 -13.21 4.74
N THR A 2 6.85 -13.52 5.84
CA THR A 2 7.20 -12.49 6.83
C THR A 2 8.47 -11.83 6.32
N LEU A 3 8.33 -10.67 5.69
CA LEU A 3 9.46 -9.88 5.18
C LEU A 3 10.02 -9.03 6.31
N ASP A 4 11.33 -9.14 6.56
CA ASP A 4 12.05 -8.23 7.44
C ASP A 4 12.39 -6.97 6.64
N LEU A 5 11.47 -5.99 6.69
CA LEU A 5 11.57 -4.74 5.93
C LEU A 5 12.85 -3.96 6.27
N ASP A 6 13.39 -4.11 7.48
CA ASP A 6 14.58 -3.39 7.94
C ASP A 6 15.88 -3.94 7.32
N LYS A 7 15.85 -5.15 6.77
CA LYS A 7 17.01 -5.81 6.11
C LYS A 7 16.88 -5.93 4.60
N MET A 8 15.78 -5.45 4.03
CA MET A 8 15.49 -5.57 2.62
C MET A 8 16.44 -4.71 1.78
N THR A 9 17.03 -5.33 0.76
CA THR A 9 17.81 -4.60 -0.26
C THR A 9 16.88 -3.84 -1.20
N GLN A 10 17.41 -2.83 -1.89
CA GLN A 10 16.62 -2.07 -2.87
C GLN A 10 16.06 -2.98 -3.98
N ALA A 11 16.83 -3.99 -4.43
CA ALA A 11 16.39 -4.91 -5.48
C ALA A 11 15.20 -5.77 -5.03
N GLU A 12 15.23 -6.29 -3.79
CA GLU A 12 14.11 -7.04 -3.22
C GLU A 12 12.87 -6.17 -3.04
N PHE A 13 13.05 -4.90 -2.66
CA PHE A 13 11.95 -3.94 -2.59
C PHE A 13 11.36 -3.67 -3.97
N ASP A 14 12.19 -3.48 -4.99
CA ASP A 14 11.74 -3.24 -6.36
C ASP A 14 10.96 -4.44 -6.91
N GLU A 15 11.44 -5.67 -6.67
CA GLU A 15 10.73 -6.90 -7.00
C GLU A 15 9.38 -6.98 -6.28
N LEU A 16 9.33 -6.68 -4.97
CA LEU A 16 8.08 -6.64 -4.22
C LEU A 16 7.09 -5.63 -4.81
N MET A 17 7.56 -4.45 -5.24
CA MET A 17 6.69 -3.43 -5.84
C MET A 17 6.17 -3.83 -7.23
N VAL A 18 6.93 -4.62 -8.00
CA VAL A 18 6.45 -5.23 -9.25
C VAL A 18 5.36 -6.27 -8.94
N ASP A 19 5.63 -7.18 -8.02
CA ASP A 19 4.70 -8.22 -7.58
C ASP A 19 3.38 -7.62 -7.05
N LEU A 20 3.47 -6.57 -6.24
CA LEU A 20 2.33 -5.85 -5.69
C LEU A 20 1.50 -5.18 -6.79
N ARG A 21 2.15 -4.60 -7.80
CA ARG A 21 1.47 -3.96 -8.92
C ARG A 21 0.65 -4.95 -9.74
N GLU A 22 1.17 -6.17 -9.94
CA GLU A 22 0.51 -7.21 -10.72
C GLU A 22 -0.61 -7.90 -9.95
N LYS A 23 -0.38 -8.21 -8.66
CA LYS A 23 -1.31 -9.00 -7.85
C LYS A 23 -2.34 -8.15 -7.11
N GLU A 24 -1.95 -6.96 -6.66
CA GLU A 24 -2.74 -6.10 -5.78
C GLU A 24 -2.69 -4.62 -6.25
N PRO A 25 -3.15 -4.32 -7.48
CA PRO A 25 -2.95 -3.01 -8.12
C PRO A 25 -3.50 -1.82 -7.33
N ASN A 26 -4.59 -2.02 -6.58
CA ASN A 26 -5.18 -0.95 -5.78
C ASN A 26 -4.35 -0.65 -4.52
N LEU A 27 -3.76 -1.67 -3.89
CA LEU A 27 -2.85 -1.48 -2.75
C LEU A 27 -1.56 -0.80 -3.23
N PHE A 28 -1.04 -1.23 -4.37
CA PHE A 28 0.09 -0.56 -5.03
C PHE A 28 -0.22 0.93 -5.27
N GLN A 29 -1.37 1.24 -5.85
CA GLN A 29 -1.77 2.63 -6.11
C GLN A 29 -1.92 3.45 -4.81
N PHE A 30 -2.45 2.86 -3.74
CA PHE A 30 -2.56 3.51 -2.42
C PHE A 30 -1.18 3.90 -1.87
N ILE A 31 -0.20 2.99 -1.96
CA ILE A 31 1.18 3.24 -1.52
C ILE A 31 1.84 4.33 -2.38
N VAL A 32 1.68 4.25 -3.71
CA VAL A 32 2.20 5.27 -4.65
C VAL A 32 1.61 6.64 -4.33
N ASP A 33 0.31 6.73 -4.08
CA ASP A 33 -0.36 7.98 -3.75
C ASP A 33 0.06 8.52 -2.38
N PHE A 34 0.35 7.65 -1.40
CA PHE A 34 0.93 8.05 -0.12
C PHE A 34 2.34 8.64 -0.27
N ILE A 35 3.22 7.96 -1.00
CA ILE A 35 4.59 8.45 -1.28
C ILE A 35 4.55 9.80 -2.01
N ASN A 36 3.62 9.96 -2.95
CA ASN A 36 3.39 11.20 -3.68
C ASN A 36 2.56 12.25 -2.92
N LYS A 37 2.32 12.06 -1.62
CA LYS A 37 1.61 13.00 -0.73
C LYS A 37 0.15 13.29 -1.12
N LYS A 38 -0.48 12.40 -1.91
CA LYS A 38 -1.91 12.46 -2.27
C LYS A 38 -2.81 11.77 -1.25
N VAL A 39 -2.23 10.84 -0.47
CA VAL A 39 -2.82 10.29 0.75
C VAL A 39 -2.05 10.89 1.93
N SER A 40 -2.78 11.41 2.93
CA SER A 40 -2.18 12.03 4.11
C SER A 40 -1.77 10.98 5.14
N ILE A 41 -0.88 11.35 6.06
CA ILE A 41 -0.49 10.50 7.19
C ILE A 41 -1.73 10.19 8.05
N GLN A 42 -2.59 11.17 8.29
CA GLN A 42 -3.82 11.00 9.07
C GLN A 42 -4.76 9.97 8.44
N GLU A 43 -4.82 9.93 7.12
CA GLU A 43 -5.61 8.92 6.41
C GLU A 43 -5.01 7.52 6.53
N VAL A 44 -3.69 7.39 6.43
CA VAL A 44 -3.01 6.10 6.66
C VAL A 44 -3.24 5.62 8.09
N GLU A 45 -3.16 6.52 9.08
CA GLU A 45 -3.46 6.19 10.48
C GLU A 45 -4.92 5.74 10.66
N ALA A 46 -5.86 6.42 10.00
CA ALA A 46 -7.27 6.02 10.01
C ALA A 46 -7.46 4.64 9.38
N PHE A 47 -6.85 4.41 8.21
CA PHE A 47 -6.85 3.12 7.53
C PHE A 47 -6.31 2.00 8.43
N GLN A 48 -5.18 2.22 9.12
CA GLN A 48 -4.59 1.23 10.02
C GLN A 48 -5.51 0.85 11.19
N LYS A 49 -6.34 1.78 11.67
CA LYS A 49 -7.29 1.59 12.77
C LYS A 49 -8.62 0.96 12.33
N MET A 50 -8.87 0.82 11.03
CA MET A 50 -10.10 0.18 10.54
C MET A 50 -10.11 -1.32 10.84
N GLU A 51 -11.32 -1.85 11.05
CA GLU A 51 -11.56 -3.29 11.11
C GLU A 51 -11.05 -4.00 9.84
N HIS A 52 -10.63 -5.26 9.98
CA HIS A 52 -9.98 -5.99 8.89
C HIS A 52 -10.82 -5.99 7.60
N GLU A 53 -12.11 -6.28 7.70
CA GLU A 53 -13.04 -6.32 6.57
C GLU A 53 -13.22 -4.93 5.92
N VAL A 54 -13.23 -3.89 6.73
CA VAL A 54 -13.35 -2.50 6.27
C VAL A 54 -12.08 -2.08 5.53
N ARG A 55 -10.88 -2.45 6.01
CA ARG A 55 -9.61 -2.21 5.29
C ARG A 55 -9.59 -2.92 3.94
N GLN A 56 -10.03 -4.17 3.88
CA GLN A 56 -10.10 -4.93 2.63
C GLN A 56 -11.05 -4.24 1.64
N LEU A 57 -12.21 -3.80 2.10
CA LEU A 57 -13.17 -3.08 1.27
C LEU A 57 -12.63 -1.71 0.82
N TYR A 58 -11.89 -1.01 1.68
CA TYR A 58 -11.25 0.26 1.36
C TYR A 58 -10.27 0.09 0.19
N ILE A 59 -9.32 -0.84 0.31
CA ILE A 59 -8.33 -1.12 -0.74
C ILE A 59 -9.01 -1.63 -2.01
N LYS A 60 -9.99 -2.54 -1.91
CA LYS A 60 -10.72 -3.06 -3.07
C LYS A 60 -11.35 -1.96 -3.92
N ASN A 61 -11.78 -0.85 -3.30
CA ASN A 61 -12.42 0.27 -3.99
C ASN A 61 -11.48 1.47 -4.20
N TYR A 62 -10.21 1.37 -3.82
CA TYR A 62 -9.25 2.46 -3.94
C TYR A 62 -8.98 2.80 -5.42
N LYS A 63 -8.84 4.10 -5.71
CA LYS A 63 -8.57 4.64 -7.04
C LYS A 63 -7.45 5.67 -6.95
N ALA A 64 -6.67 5.77 -8.02
CA ALA A 64 -5.62 6.76 -8.16
C ALA A 64 -6.15 8.18 -7.91
N ARG A 65 -5.45 8.95 -7.09
CA ARG A 65 -5.77 10.35 -6.82
C ARG A 65 -5.10 11.28 -7.81
N ALA A 66 -5.79 12.37 -8.13
CA ALA A 66 -5.28 13.45 -8.98
C ALA A 66 -4.06 14.11 -8.31
#